data_AF-A0A158PPQ4-F1
#
_entry.id   AF-A0A158PPQ4-F1
#
_cell.length_a   1.000
_cell.length_b   1.000
_cell.length_c   1.000
_cell.angle_alpha   90.00
_cell.angle_beta   90.00
_cell.angle_gamma   90.00
#
_symmetry.space_group_name_H-M   'P 1'
#
loop_
_entity.id
_entity.type
_entity.pdbx_description
1 polymer ?
#
loop_
_entity_poly.entity_id
_entity_poly.type
_entity_poly.pdbx_seq_one_letter_code
_entity_poly.pdbx_strand_id
1 'polypeptide(L)'
;MAPRSLGYKQLQQRMRRSLCYGSRRMRSLSLPLSVHINADLHEQKEEGGISELLVDYFDKYAPYDYMDMDFATSLARESCVDACTFLVAMVYMDRLRRADKQFFETTDPNEMYLSALVVASKYLHDGGLDEFVYNDEWAASSDRSTKRVNELELKLLDSLSWNINVRNTEFTRILDQVECWIARQSIFKRGFATYNEVKVLSDDPKFILDTLKSLVTILATITVIYSTFAISILLIPHLATSVNSTRPNNGNFPYY
;
A
#
# COMPACT_ATOMS: atom_id res chain seq x y z
N MET A 1 31.32 4.04 -11.52
CA MET A 1 30.65 3.56 -12.75
C MET A 1 29.45 2.71 -12.33
N ALA A 2 28.22 3.07 -12.69
CA ALA A 2 27.06 2.26 -12.34
C ALA A 2 27.15 0.84 -12.97
N PRO A 3 26.75 -0.22 -12.26
CA PRO A 3 26.94 -1.60 -12.72
C PRO A 3 26.20 -1.86 -14.04
N ARG A 4 26.87 -2.53 -14.99
CA ARG A 4 26.41 -2.75 -16.37
C ARG A 4 25.61 -4.05 -16.57
N SER A 5 25.22 -4.74 -15.50
CA SER A 5 24.52 -6.02 -15.64
C SER A 5 23.13 -5.81 -16.26
N LEU A 6 22.72 -6.74 -17.13
CA LEU A 6 21.40 -6.69 -17.78
C LEU A 6 20.27 -6.69 -16.74
N GLY A 7 20.43 -7.48 -15.67
CA GLY A 7 19.46 -7.57 -14.58
C GLY A 7 19.28 -6.25 -13.83
N TYR A 8 20.36 -5.51 -13.54
CA TYR A 8 20.26 -4.20 -12.91
C TYR A 8 19.47 -3.20 -13.76
N LYS A 9 19.72 -3.17 -15.08
CA LYS A 9 18.98 -2.31 -16.01
C LYS A 9 17.49 -2.66 -16.06
N GLN A 10 17.17 -3.95 -16.08
CA GLN A 10 15.78 -4.42 -16.08
C GLN A 10 15.06 -4.06 -14.76
N LEU A 11 15.71 -4.27 -13.62
CA LEU A 11 15.18 -3.91 -12.31
C LEU A 11 14.97 -2.40 -12.21
N GLN A 12 15.96 -1.60 -12.62
CA GLN A 12 15.84 -0.16 -12.63
C GLN A 12 14.67 0.28 -13.51
N GLN A 13 14.58 -0.24 -14.75
CA GLN A 13 13.47 0.07 -15.66
C GLN A 13 12.11 -0.32 -15.07
N ARG A 14 12.02 -1.44 -14.36
CA ARG A 14 10.82 -1.87 -13.65
C ARG A 14 10.46 -0.85 -12.56
N MET A 15 11.38 -0.56 -11.64
CA MET A 15 11.15 0.41 -10.56
C MET A 15 10.80 1.81 -11.08
N ARG A 16 11.38 2.27 -12.19
CA ARG A 16 10.99 3.55 -12.80
C ARG A 16 9.54 3.57 -13.28
N ARG A 17 9.03 2.44 -13.78
CA ARG A 17 7.67 2.34 -14.32
C ARG A 17 6.63 2.16 -13.21
N SER A 18 6.92 1.32 -12.22
CA SER A 18 5.98 0.95 -11.16
C SER A 18 6.02 1.90 -9.97
N LEU A 19 7.21 2.35 -9.58
CA LEU A 19 7.44 3.22 -8.43
C LEU A 19 7.65 4.69 -8.83
N CYS A 20 7.48 5.06 -10.11
CA CYS A 20 7.77 6.40 -10.64
C CYS A 20 9.17 6.95 -10.27
N TYR A 21 10.12 6.06 -10.01
CA TYR A 21 11.48 6.40 -9.61
C TYR A 21 12.25 7.07 -10.78
N GLY A 22 12.90 8.21 -10.53
CA GLY A 22 13.88 8.80 -11.45
C GLY A 22 13.37 9.64 -12.63
N SER A 23 12.21 10.31 -12.51
CA SER A 23 11.67 11.18 -13.58
C SER A 23 12.10 12.66 -13.49
N ARG A 24 12.62 13.13 -12.35
CA ARG A 24 13.27 14.44 -12.20
C ARG A 24 14.59 14.31 -11.42
N ARG A 25 15.57 15.15 -11.78
CA ARG A 25 16.95 15.23 -11.26
C ARG A 25 17.09 14.73 -9.81
N MET A 26 17.90 13.68 -9.65
CA MET A 26 18.28 13.00 -8.42
C MET A 26 18.52 13.95 -7.24
N ARG A 27 17.77 13.75 -6.14
CA ARG A 27 18.23 13.90 -4.74
C ARG A 27 17.44 13.05 -3.73
N SER A 28 16.30 12.47 -4.11
CA SER A 28 15.56 11.50 -3.31
C SER A 28 14.47 10.88 -4.20
N LEU A 29 13.91 9.75 -3.79
CA LEU A 29 12.73 9.13 -4.41
C LEU A 29 11.69 10.20 -4.77
N SER A 30 11.44 10.40 -6.07
CA SER A 30 10.38 11.27 -6.59
C SER A 30 9.01 10.58 -6.49
N LEU A 31 8.62 10.22 -5.27
CA LEU A 31 7.24 9.98 -4.86
C LEU A 31 7.00 11.03 -3.76
N PRO A 32 5.91 11.80 -3.81
CA PRO A 32 5.91 13.22 -3.45
C PRO A 32 6.07 13.43 -1.94
N LEU A 33 7.33 13.47 -1.50
CA LEU A 33 7.75 13.86 -0.15
C LEU A 33 7.92 15.38 -0.03
N SER A 34 7.33 16.17 -0.94
CA SER A 34 7.50 17.63 -0.93
C SER A 34 6.42 18.33 -0.10
N VAL A 35 6.67 18.48 1.19
CA VAL A 35 6.25 19.69 1.91
C VAL A 35 7.14 20.82 1.39
N HIS A 36 6.74 21.45 0.29
CA HIS A 36 7.18 22.81 0.01
C HIS A 36 6.27 23.73 0.80
N ILE A 37 6.79 24.24 1.92
CA ILE A 37 6.24 25.43 2.58
C ILE A 37 6.44 26.59 1.61
N ASN A 38 5.45 26.82 0.75
CA ASN A 38 5.16 28.14 0.24
C ASN A 38 3.76 28.46 0.74
N ALA A 39 3.69 29.40 1.68
CA ALA A 39 2.48 30.15 1.93
C ALA A 39 2.09 30.79 0.59
N ASP A 40 1.05 30.24 -0.06
CA ASP A 40 0.07 30.98 -0.87
C ASP A 40 -0.91 29.98 -1.54
N LEU A 41 -2.13 29.96 -1.01
CA LEU A 41 -3.41 29.71 -1.68
C LEU A 41 -3.43 28.81 -2.94
N HIS A 42 -3.60 27.49 -2.74
CA HIS A 42 -4.74 26.67 -3.19
C HIS A 42 -4.36 25.18 -3.18
N GLU A 43 -5.07 24.41 -2.35
CA GLU A 43 -5.30 22.95 -2.50
C GLU A 43 -4.05 22.04 -2.50
N GLN A 44 -3.40 21.99 -1.33
CA GLN A 44 -2.44 20.93 -0.97
C GLN A 44 -3.15 19.58 -0.87
N LYS A 45 -3.03 18.75 -1.90
CA LYS A 45 -3.41 17.33 -1.84
C LYS A 45 -2.20 16.54 -1.35
N GLU A 46 -2.27 16.04 -0.12
CA GLU A 46 -1.26 15.16 0.49
C GLU A 46 -1.08 13.90 -0.34
N GLU A 47 -0.03 13.86 -1.16
CA GLU A 47 0.28 12.71 -1.99
C GLU A 47 1.13 11.71 -1.18
N GLY A 48 0.44 10.91 -0.36
CA GLY A 48 1.06 9.85 0.45
C GLY A 48 1.95 8.92 -0.39
N GLY A 49 3.25 9.00 -0.07
CA GLY A 49 4.32 8.19 -0.63
C GLY A 49 4.61 6.97 0.26
N ILE A 50 5.82 6.42 0.14
CA ILE A 50 6.29 5.20 0.80
C ILE A 50 6.06 5.16 2.32
N SER A 51 6.02 6.32 2.99
CA SER A 51 5.66 6.42 4.41
C SER A 51 4.22 5.96 4.69
N GLU A 52 3.26 6.27 3.80
CA GLU A 52 1.88 5.78 3.92
C GLU A 52 1.81 4.26 3.73
N LEU A 53 2.62 3.71 2.82
CA LEU A 53 2.76 2.26 2.66
C LEU A 53 3.29 1.61 3.93
N LEU A 54 4.27 2.24 4.56
CA LEU A 54 4.89 1.74 5.77
C LEU A 54 3.91 1.78 6.95
N VAL A 55 3.16 2.89 7.10
CA VAL A 55 2.08 3.01 8.10
C VAL A 55 1.03 1.93 7.86
N ASP A 56 0.52 1.76 6.64
CA ASP A 56 -0.45 0.69 6.31
C ASP A 56 0.13 -0.71 6.53
N TYR A 57 1.43 -0.91 6.31
CA TYR A 57 2.10 -2.16 6.62
C TYR A 57 2.09 -2.45 8.13
N PHE A 58 2.40 -1.47 8.98
CA PHE A 58 2.34 -1.63 10.42
C PHE A 58 0.91 -1.78 10.93
N ASP A 59 -0.04 -0.97 10.46
CA ASP A 59 -1.45 -1.07 10.84
C ASP A 59 -2.03 -2.47 10.55
N LYS A 60 -1.57 -3.10 9.47
CA LYS A 60 -1.98 -4.45 9.10
C LYS A 60 -1.40 -5.55 9.99
N TYR A 61 -0.19 -5.37 10.51
CA TYR A 61 0.57 -6.45 11.18
C TYR A 61 0.84 -6.21 12.67
N ALA A 62 0.70 -4.99 13.18
CA ALA A 62 0.87 -4.57 14.57
C ALA A 62 -0.35 -3.73 15.00
N PRO A 63 -1.47 -4.35 15.39
CA PRO A 63 -2.72 -3.64 15.69
C PRO A 63 -2.69 -2.82 17.00
N TYR A 64 -1.64 -2.97 17.81
CA TYR A 64 -1.55 -2.39 19.15
C TYR A 64 -0.62 -1.19 19.23
N ASP A 65 0.25 -0.99 18.24
CA ASP A 65 1.21 0.11 18.23
C ASP A 65 1.22 0.75 16.83
N TYR A 66 1.04 2.07 16.79
CA TYR A 66 0.84 2.80 15.54
C TYR A 66 2.14 3.49 15.16
N MET A 67 2.52 3.36 13.89
CA MET A 67 3.65 4.12 13.37
C MET A 67 3.26 5.57 13.20
N ASP A 68 4.14 6.48 13.64
CA ASP A 68 3.92 7.90 13.44
C ASP A 68 4.25 8.29 11.99
N MET A 69 3.27 8.85 11.29
CA MET A 69 3.43 9.29 9.91
C MET A 69 4.40 10.47 9.81
N ASP A 70 4.44 11.35 10.81
CA ASP A 70 5.36 12.49 10.84
C ASP A 70 6.80 12.01 11.00
N PHE A 71 7.04 11.02 11.85
CA PHE A 71 8.33 10.34 11.97
C PHE A 71 8.73 9.62 10.66
N ALA A 72 7.82 8.86 10.05
CA ALA A 72 8.11 8.13 8.82
C ALA A 72 8.43 9.06 7.64
N THR A 73 7.82 10.25 7.60
CA THR A 73 8.06 11.25 6.55
C THR A 73 9.32 12.08 6.82
N SER A 74 9.56 12.48 8.07
CA SER A 74 10.78 13.22 8.45
C SER A 74 12.04 12.38 8.21
N LEU A 75 12.01 11.12 8.65
CA LEU A 75 13.13 10.20 8.48
C LEU A 75 13.43 9.96 6.99
N ALA A 76 12.40 9.72 6.17
CA ALA A 76 12.56 9.53 4.73
C ALA A 76 13.12 10.78 4.03
N ARG A 77 12.72 11.98 4.47
CA ARG A 77 13.17 13.26 3.92
C ARG A 77 14.62 13.56 4.28
N GLU A 78 14.99 13.33 5.53
CA GLU A 78 16.29 13.75 6.07
C GLU A 78 17.42 12.79 5.70
N SER A 79 17.12 11.49 5.60
CA SER A 79 18.13 10.47 5.31
C SER A 79 18.32 10.13 3.83
N CYS A 80 17.63 10.83 2.92
CA CYS A 80 17.73 10.64 1.46
C CYS A 80 17.71 9.16 1.01
N VAL A 81 16.84 8.37 1.63
CA VAL A 81 16.77 6.91 1.43
C VAL A 81 16.57 6.56 -0.05
N ASP A 82 17.36 5.61 -0.57
CA ASP A 82 17.13 5.06 -1.90
C ASP A 82 16.00 4.00 -1.92
N ALA A 83 15.35 3.83 -3.07
CA ALA A 83 14.29 2.84 -3.27
C ALA A 83 14.75 1.43 -2.85
N CYS A 84 15.99 1.09 -3.20
CA CYS A 84 16.57 -0.21 -2.91
C CYS A 84 16.76 -0.40 -1.40
N THR A 85 17.25 0.64 -0.71
CA THR A 85 17.44 0.64 0.75
C THR A 85 16.11 0.46 1.48
N PHE A 86 15.07 1.17 1.04
CA PHE A 86 13.73 0.99 1.58
C PHE A 86 13.21 -0.46 1.38
N LEU A 87 13.32 -1.00 0.17
CA LEU A 87 12.85 -2.36 -0.12
C LEU A 87 13.61 -3.42 0.69
N VAL A 88 14.91 -3.24 0.88
CA VAL A 88 15.72 -4.13 1.74
C VAL A 88 15.32 -4.00 3.20
N ALA A 89 15.06 -2.78 3.70
CA ALA A 89 14.54 -2.59 5.05
C ALA A 89 13.19 -3.32 5.22
N MET A 90 12.27 -3.22 4.26
CA MET A 90 11.00 -3.96 4.27
C MET A 90 11.20 -5.49 4.27
N VAL A 91 12.23 -6.02 3.60
CA VAL A 91 12.59 -7.44 3.71
C VAL A 91 12.99 -7.79 5.14
N TYR A 92 13.80 -6.97 5.81
CA TYR A 92 14.20 -7.22 7.22
C TYR A 92 12.99 -7.15 8.16
N MET A 93 12.09 -6.20 7.96
CA MET A 93 10.83 -6.11 8.71
C MET A 93 9.97 -7.36 8.53
N ASP A 94 9.82 -7.85 7.30
CA ASP A 94 9.05 -9.08 7.03
C ASP A 94 9.74 -10.35 7.57
N ARG A 95 11.08 -10.37 7.62
CA ARG A 95 11.83 -11.45 8.30
C ARG A 95 11.59 -11.42 9.80
N LEU A 96 11.72 -10.25 10.43
CA LEU A 96 11.54 -10.10 11.87
C LEU A 96 10.13 -10.51 12.30
N ARG A 97 9.11 -10.06 11.57
CA ARG A 97 7.71 -10.44 11.77
C ARG A 97 7.47 -11.95 11.74
N ARG A 98 8.20 -12.68 10.88
CA ARG A 98 8.09 -14.14 10.75
C ARG A 98 8.89 -14.90 11.78
N ALA A 99 10.02 -14.35 12.21
CA ALA A 99 10.91 -14.95 13.20
C ALA A 99 10.30 -14.87 14.60
N ASP A 100 9.84 -13.68 15.00
CA ASP A 100 9.23 -13.46 16.31
C ASP A 100 8.10 -12.43 16.21
N LYS A 101 6.88 -12.96 16.20
CA LYS A 101 5.66 -12.13 16.14
C LYS A 101 5.46 -11.33 17.43
N GLN A 102 5.77 -11.91 18.59
CA GLN A 102 5.55 -11.25 19.88
C GLN A 102 6.51 -10.06 20.05
N PHE A 103 7.76 -10.24 19.62
CA PHE A 103 8.72 -9.14 19.57
C PHE A 103 8.29 -8.01 18.63
N PHE A 104 7.79 -8.37 17.44
CA PHE A 104 7.31 -7.41 16.45
C PHE A 104 6.15 -6.56 16.98
N GLU A 105 5.20 -7.17 17.69
CA GLU A 105 4.02 -6.47 18.23
C GLU A 105 4.30 -5.64 19.50
N THR A 106 5.43 -5.88 20.19
CA THR A 106 5.78 -5.19 21.45
C THR A 106 6.85 -4.13 21.31
N THR A 107 7.54 -4.07 20.17
CA THR A 107 8.59 -3.08 19.90
C THR A 107 8.00 -1.88 19.15
N ASP A 108 8.43 -0.68 19.52
CA ASP A 108 8.01 0.56 18.86
C ASP A 108 8.28 0.49 17.33
N PRO A 109 7.24 0.63 16.48
CA PRO A 109 7.35 0.66 15.03
C PRO A 109 8.40 1.64 14.51
N ASN A 110 8.52 2.81 15.15
CA ASN A 110 9.44 3.87 14.73
C ASN A 110 10.90 3.43 14.91
N GLU A 111 11.24 2.92 16.08
CA GLU A 111 12.57 2.37 16.38
C GLU A 111 12.89 1.14 15.53
N MET A 112 11.89 0.29 15.31
CA MET A 112 12.05 -0.91 14.50
C MET A 112 12.36 -0.54 13.04
N TYR A 113 11.59 0.37 12.46
CA TYR A 113 11.83 0.87 11.11
C TYR A 113 13.19 1.56 10.98
N LEU A 114 13.54 2.44 11.93
CA LEU A 114 14.85 3.11 11.96
C LEU A 114 15.99 2.09 11.95
N SER A 115 15.93 1.08 12.82
CA SER A 115 16.96 0.04 12.90
C SER A 115 17.09 -0.75 11.59
N ALA A 116 15.97 -1.10 10.95
CA ALA A 116 15.94 -1.82 9.69
C ALA A 116 16.55 -0.99 8.56
N LEU A 117 16.29 0.32 8.57
CA LEU A 117 16.81 1.26 7.60
C LEU A 117 18.33 1.47 7.73
N VAL A 118 18.84 1.59 8.97
CA VAL A 118 20.29 1.67 9.25
C VAL A 118 21.01 0.43 8.75
N VAL A 119 20.52 -0.77 9.10
CA VAL A 119 21.12 -2.03 8.67
C VAL A 119 21.03 -2.21 7.15
N ALA A 120 19.93 -1.79 6.52
CA ALA A 120 19.78 -1.83 5.06
C ALA A 120 20.75 -0.88 4.36
N SER A 121 20.95 0.33 4.89
CA SER A 121 21.89 1.31 4.36
C SER A 121 23.31 0.76 4.39
N LYS A 122 23.75 0.24 5.54
CA LYS A 122 25.08 -0.38 5.70
C LYS A 122 25.29 -1.64 4.86
N TYR A 123 24.22 -2.37 4.55
CA TYR A 123 24.29 -3.56 3.71
C TYR A 123 24.50 -3.23 2.22
N LEU A 124 23.89 -2.14 1.75
CA LEU A 124 23.92 -1.76 0.32
C LEU A 124 25.05 -0.81 -0.02
N HIS A 125 25.40 0.08 0.91
CA HIS A 125 26.33 1.18 0.68
C HIS A 125 27.66 0.90 1.35
N ASP A 126 28.71 0.81 0.54
CA ASP A 126 30.08 0.66 1.03
C ASP A 126 30.59 1.96 1.66
N GLY A 127 31.45 1.82 2.67
CA GLY A 127 32.09 2.97 3.33
C GLY A 127 32.92 3.81 2.36
N GLY A 128 32.69 5.12 2.38
CA GLY A 128 33.39 6.10 1.52
C GLY A 128 32.64 6.48 0.23
N LEU A 129 31.43 5.98 0.03
CA LEU A 129 30.49 6.53 -0.95
C LEU A 129 29.72 7.72 -0.36
N ASP A 130 29.33 8.67 -1.21
CA ASP A 130 28.54 9.86 -0.81
C ASP A 130 27.17 9.49 -0.19
N GLU A 131 26.70 8.27 -0.41
CA GLU A 131 25.41 7.73 0.07
C GLU A 131 25.53 7.04 1.44
N PHE A 132 26.75 6.89 1.98
CA PHE A 132 26.99 6.28 3.29
C PHE A 132 26.69 7.28 4.41
N VAL A 133 25.83 6.88 5.35
CA VAL A 133 25.36 7.72 6.48
C VAL A 133 25.81 7.09 7.79
N TYR A 134 26.46 7.89 8.64
CA TYR A 134 26.96 7.43 9.94
C TYR A 134 25.84 7.37 10.99
N ASN A 135 26.04 6.60 12.07
CA ASN A 135 25.01 6.40 13.10
C ASN A 135 24.67 7.68 13.89
N ASP A 136 25.56 8.67 13.93
CA ASP A 136 25.32 10.01 14.49
C ASP A 136 24.43 10.87 13.61
N GLU A 137 24.55 10.76 12.29
CA GLU A 137 23.62 11.39 11.36
C GLU A 137 22.22 10.76 11.47
N TRP A 138 22.13 9.43 11.53
CA TRP A 138 20.86 8.73 11.77
C TRP A 138 20.22 9.10 13.11
N ALA A 139 21.04 9.27 14.16
CA ALA A 139 20.60 9.72 15.47
C ALA A 139 20.03 11.14 15.42
N ALA A 140 20.70 12.05 14.69
CA ALA A 140 20.24 13.41 14.49
C ALA A 140 18.91 13.47 13.72
N SER A 141 18.74 12.67 12.67
CA SER A 141 17.50 12.62 11.87
C SER A 141 16.31 11.94 12.56
N SER A 142 16.54 11.19 13.63
CA SER A 142 15.49 10.47 14.36
C SER A 142 15.21 11.04 15.75
N ASP A 143 15.86 12.15 16.12
CA ASP A 143 15.84 12.73 17.47
C ASP A 143 16.13 11.67 18.56
N ARG A 144 17.07 10.76 18.28
CA ARG A 144 17.53 9.71 19.20
C ARG A 144 19.00 9.91 19.53
N SER A 145 19.45 9.30 20.62
CA SER A 145 20.89 9.29 20.93
C SER A 145 21.64 8.27 20.05
N THR A 146 22.89 8.56 19.72
CA THR A 146 23.79 7.62 19.02
C THR A 146 23.88 6.26 19.71
N LYS A 147 23.93 6.26 21.05
CA LYS A 147 23.90 5.04 21.87
C LYS A 147 22.63 4.23 21.62
N ARG A 148 21.47 4.89 21.58
CA ARG A 148 20.19 4.23 21.30
C ARG A 148 20.15 3.63 19.91
N VAL A 149 20.61 4.36 18.89
CA VAL A 149 20.67 3.84 17.51
C VAL A 149 21.56 2.60 17.42
N ASN A 150 22.73 2.61 18.09
CA ASN A 150 23.63 1.46 18.13
C ASN A 150 22.99 0.24 18.83
N GLU A 151 22.27 0.46 19.93
CA GLU A 151 21.54 -0.60 20.63
C GLU A 151 20.45 -1.20 19.74
N LEU A 152 19.68 -0.36 19.05
CA LEU A 152 18.63 -0.79 18.14
C LEU A 152 19.17 -1.58 16.94
N GLU A 153 20.29 -1.13 16.38
CA GLU A 153 21.00 -1.84 15.31
C GLU A 153 21.41 -3.25 15.76
N LEU A 154 22.10 -3.36 16.90
CA LEU A 154 22.52 -4.67 17.44
C LEU A 154 21.31 -5.56 17.77
N LYS A 155 20.27 -4.99 18.38
CA LYS A 155 19.03 -5.71 18.72
C LYS A 155 18.37 -6.30 17.47
N LEU A 156 18.33 -5.54 16.36
CA LEU A 156 17.79 -6.03 15.10
C LEU A 156 18.67 -7.15 14.53
N LEU A 157 19.99 -6.99 14.53
CA LEU A 157 20.93 -7.99 14.02
C LEU A 157 20.82 -9.32 14.78
N ASP A 158 20.72 -9.25 16.10
CA ASP A 158 20.49 -10.42 16.95
C ASP A 158 19.15 -11.09 16.64
N SER A 159 18.10 -10.29 16.45
CA SER A 159 16.76 -10.80 16.10
C SER A 159 16.72 -11.45 14.71
N LEU A 160 17.56 -11.00 13.77
CA LEU A 160 17.76 -11.61 12.46
C LEU A 160 18.74 -12.78 12.47
N SER A 161 19.28 -13.15 13.64
CA SER A 161 20.34 -14.17 13.78
C SER A 161 21.53 -13.88 12.86
N TRP A 162 21.87 -12.60 12.68
CA TRP A 162 22.96 -12.12 11.82
C TRP A 162 22.82 -12.52 10.33
N ASN A 163 21.64 -12.98 9.90
CA ASN A 163 21.36 -13.30 8.52
C ASN A 163 20.88 -12.04 7.76
N ILE A 164 21.85 -11.23 7.32
CA ILE A 164 21.60 -9.96 6.63
C ILE A 164 21.43 -10.16 5.12
N ASN A 165 21.96 -11.25 4.56
CA ASN A 165 21.96 -11.47 3.11
C ASN A 165 20.54 -11.56 2.52
N VAL A 166 20.19 -10.68 1.58
CA VAL A 166 18.86 -10.65 0.95
C VAL A 166 18.83 -11.51 -0.30
N ARG A 167 17.93 -12.50 -0.33
CA ARG A 167 17.71 -13.35 -1.51
C ARG A 167 16.89 -12.61 -2.56
N ASN A 168 17.20 -12.82 -3.84
CA ASN A 168 16.45 -12.20 -4.94
C ASN A 168 14.94 -12.52 -4.91
N THR A 169 14.57 -13.74 -4.49
CA THR A 169 13.16 -14.14 -4.35
C THR A 169 12.43 -13.36 -3.26
N GLU A 170 13.11 -13.05 -2.16
CA GLU A 170 12.53 -12.23 -1.08
C GLU A 170 12.40 -10.78 -1.49
N PHE A 171 13.45 -10.23 -2.09
CA PHE A 171 13.44 -8.88 -2.63
C PHE A 171 12.33 -8.71 -3.66
N THR A 172 12.22 -9.62 -4.63
CA THR A 172 11.18 -9.56 -5.67
C THR A 172 9.79 -9.66 -5.06
N ARG A 173 9.59 -10.54 -4.07
CA ARG A 173 8.29 -10.66 -3.39
C ARG A 173 7.88 -9.37 -2.67
N ILE A 174 8.80 -8.71 -1.97
CA ILE A 174 8.51 -7.44 -1.31
C ILE A 174 8.27 -6.34 -2.36
N LEU A 175 9.06 -6.31 -3.43
CA LEU A 175 8.84 -5.41 -4.55
C LEU A 175 7.45 -5.59 -5.15
N ASP A 176 7.02 -6.82 -5.44
CA ASP A 176 5.69 -7.12 -5.98
C ASP A 176 4.58 -6.62 -5.05
N GLN A 177 4.74 -6.81 -3.73
CA GLN A 177 3.79 -6.33 -2.72
C GLN A 177 3.70 -4.79 -2.70
N VAL A 178 4.84 -4.13 -2.73
CA VAL A 178 4.94 -2.66 -2.76
C VAL A 178 4.34 -2.10 -4.05
N GLU A 179 4.65 -2.70 -5.20
CA GLU A 179 4.09 -2.31 -6.49
C GLU A 179 2.57 -2.50 -6.53
N CYS A 180 2.05 -3.61 -6.00
CA CYS A 180 0.61 -3.85 -5.90
C CYS A 180 -0.08 -2.81 -5.00
N TRP A 181 0.54 -2.49 -3.86
CA TRP A 181 0.01 -1.47 -2.95
C TRP A 181 -0.05 -0.10 -3.64
N ILE A 182 1.05 0.32 -4.26
CA ILE A 182 1.13 1.60 -4.97
C ILE A 182 0.12 1.66 -6.11
N ALA A 183 -0.03 0.58 -6.88
CA ALA A 183 -1.01 0.51 -7.96
C ALA A 183 -2.46 0.64 -7.45
N ARG A 184 -2.79 0.04 -6.30
CA ARG A 184 -4.12 0.21 -5.69
C ARG A 184 -4.33 1.65 -5.24
N GLN A 185 -3.33 2.22 -4.55
CA GLN A 185 -3.43 3.56 -4.00
C GLN A 185 -3.48 4.63 -5.10
N SER A 186 -2.74 4.45 -6.19
CA SER A 186 -2.77 5.35 -7.34
C SER A 186 -4.13 5.30 -8.06
N ILE A 187 -4.71 4.11 -8.23
CA ILE A 187 -6.06 3.96 -8.81
C ILE A 187 -7.10 4.63 -7.93
N PHE A 188 -7.03 4.43 -6.60
CA PHE A 188 -7.99 5.02 -5.68
C PHE A 188 -7.91 6.56 -5.68
N LYS A 189 -6.71 7.13 -5.61
CA LYS A 189 -6.50 8.59 -5.61
C LYS A 189 -6.86 9.24 -6.96
N ARG A 190 -6.65 8.53 -8.07
CA ARG A 190 -6.81 9.06 -9.44
C ARG A 190 -8.18 8.74 -10.06
N GLY A 191 -8.87 7.70 -9.60
CA GLY A 191 -10.17 7.26 -10.10
C GLY A 191 -10.13 6.49 -11.42
N PHE A 192 -8.96 6.25 -12.02
CA PHE A 192 -8.81 5.42 -13.23
C PHE A 192 -7.51 4.63 -13.20
N ALA A 193 -7.47 3.47 -13.87
CA ALA A 193 -6.32 2.57 -13.94
C ALA A 193 -5.50 2.75 -15.24
N THR A 194 -4.18 2.84 -15.11
CA THR A 194 -3.23 2.85 -16.23
C THR A 194 -2.81 1.42 -16.56
N TYR A 195 -2.38 1.15 -17.81
CA TYR A 195 -1.92 -0.17 -18.26
C TYR A 195 -0.91 -0.83 -17.29
N ASN A 196 0.05 -0.07 -16.76
CA ASN A 196 1.05 -0.63 -15.84
C ASN A 196 0.43 -1.12 -14.53
N GLU A 197 -0.53 -0.38 -13.98
CA GLU A 197 -1.22 -0.74 -12.73
C GLU A 197 -2.11 -1.96 -12.94
N VAL A 198 -2.85 -2.01 -14.06
CA VAL A 198 -3.68 -3.18 -14.41
C VAL A 198 -2.80 -4.41 -14.58
N LYS A 199 -1.63 -4.28 -15.22
CA LYS A 199 -0.69 -5.38 -15.38
C LYS A 199 -0.20 -5.90 -14.02
N VAL A 200 0.29 -5.01 -13.15
CA VAL A 200 0.79 -5.38 -11.82
C VAL A 200 -0.31 -6.06 -10.98
N LEU A 201 -1.53 -5.54 -11.02
CA LEU A 201 -2.66 -6.11 -10.27
C LEU A 201 -3.19 -7.41 -10.87
N SER A 202 -3.09 -7.58 -12.19
CA SER A 202 -3.45 -8.83 -12.87
C SER A 202 -2.48 -9.97 -12.54
N ASP A 203 -1.25 -9.66 -12.13
CA ASP A 203 -0.31 -10.69 -11.71
C ASP A 203 -0.64 -11.23 -10.30
N ASP A 204 -1.48 -10.53 -9.51
CA ASP A 204 -2.00 -11.01 -8.22
C ASP A 204 -3.30 -11.82 -8.40
N PRO A 205 -3.28 -13.16 -8.22
CA PRO A 205 -4.45 -14.01 -8.42
C PRO A 205 -5.60 -13.69 -7.46
N LYS A 206 -5.29 -13.11 -6.28
CA LYS A 206 -6.33 -12.73 -5.31
C LYS A 206 -7.15 -11.56 -5.81
N PHE A 207 -6.49 -10.57 -6.42
CA PHE A 207 -7.16 -9.41 -6.99
C PHE A 207 -8.11 -9.80 -8.13
N ILE A 208 -7.67 -10.71 -9.02
CA ILE A 208 -8.55 -11.26 -10.07
C ILE A 208 -9.75 -11.97 -9.47
N LEU A 209 -9.55 -12.80 -8.44
CA LEU A 209 -10.65 -13.53 -7.81
C LEU A 209 -11.65 -12.58 -7.14
N ASP A 210 -11.17 -11.56 -6.42
CA ASP A 210 -12.02 -10.59 -5.74
C ASP A 210 -12.80 -9.73 -6.72
N THR A 211 -12.17 -9.31 -7.82
CA THR A 211 -12.86 -8.57 -8.90
C THR A 211 -13.90 -9.42 -9.60
N LEU A 212 -13.59 -10.68 -9.94
CA LEU A 212 -14.56 -11.63 -10.49
C LEU A 212 -15.73 -11.87 -9.53
N LYS A 213 -15.46 -12.07 -8.24
CA LYS A 213 -16.49 -12.24 -7.22
C LYS A 213 -17.39 -11.02 -7.12
N SER A 214 -16.81 -9.82 -7.14
CA SER A 214 -17.57 -8.57 -7.15
C SER A 214 -18.47 -8.45 -8.38
N LEU A 215 -17.94 -8.74 -9.57
CA LEU A 215 -18.72 -8.74 -10.81
C LEU A 215 -19.86 -9.75 -10.80
N VAL A 216 -19.61 -10.99 -10.35
CA VAL A 216 -20.65 -12.01 -10.20
C VAL A 216 -21.74 -11.56 -9.23
N THR A 217 -21.35 -10.90 -8.13
CA THR A 217 -22.30 -10.36 -7.14
C THR A 217 -23.17 -9.27 -7.76
N ILE A 218 -22.58 -8.33 -8.52
CA ILE A 218 -23.32 -7.27 -9.22
C ILE A 218 -24.25 -7.84 -10.28
N LEU A 219 -23.79 -8.81 -11.07
CA LEU A 219 -24.64 -9.48 -12.06
C LEU A 219 -25.80 -10.20 -11.37
N ALA A 220 -25.54 -10.91 -10.27
CA ALA A 220 -26.58 -11.58 -9.49
C ALA A 220 -27.62 -10.57 -8.95
N THR A 221 -27.20 -9.46 -8.36
CA THR A 221 -28.15 -8.44 -7.86
C THR A 221 -28.97 -7.84 -9.00
N ILE A 222 -28.34 -7.57 -10.16
CA ILE A 222 -29.03 -7.10 -11.36
C ILE A 222 -30.08 -8.13 -11.81
N THR A 223 -29.74 -9.42 -11.88
CA THR A 223 -30.71 -10.47 -12.28
C THR A 223 -31.91 -10.55 -11.33
N VAL A 224 -31.68 -10.40 -10.02
CA VAL A 224 -32.76 -10.38 -9.03
C VAL A 224 -33.67 -9.17 -9.26
N ILE A 225 -33.10 -7.98 -9.46
CA ILE A 225 -33.87 -6.75 -9.72
C ILE A 225 -34.70 -6.87 -11.01
N TYR A 226 -34.12 -7.41 -12.09
CA TYR A 226 -34.86 -7.62 -13.33
C TYR A 226 -35.99 -8.65 -13.17
N SER A 227 -35.75 -9.73 -12.42
CA SER A 227 -36.77 -10.76 -12.19
C SER A 227 -37.95 -10.23 -11.38
N THR A 228 -37.71 -9.43 -10.33
CA THR A 228 -38.76 -8.84 -9.50
C THR A 228 -39.55 -7.80 -10.27
N PHE A 229 -38.88 -7.00 -11.11
CA PHE A 229 -39.53 -6.04 -12.00
C PHE A 229 -40.46 -6.73 -13.02
N ALA A 230 -39.99 -7.81 -13.66
CA ALA A 230 -40.78 -8.58 -14.61
C ALA A 230 -42.04 -9.21 -13.98
N ILE A 231 -41.91 -9.77 -12.77
CA ILE A 231 -43.05 -10.35 -12.03
C ILE A 231 -44.06 -9.26 -11.65
N SER A 232 -43.59 -8.09 -11.21
CA SER A 232 -44.46 -6.96 -10.85
C SER A 232 -45.32 -6.51 -12.03
N ILE A 233 -44.73 -6.35 -13.22
CA ILE A 233 -45.47 -5.98 -14.43
C ILE A 233 -46.54 -7.02 -14.79
N LEU A 234 -46.24 -8.32 -14.64
CA LEU A 234 -47.19 -9.38 -14.96
C LEU A 234 -48.32 -9.49 -13.92
N LEU A 235 -48.04 -9.30 -12.63
CA LEU A 235 -49.00 -9.54 -11.56
C LEU A 235 -50.06 -8.42 -11.41
N ILE A 236 -49.68 -7.17 -11.68
CA ILE A 236 -50.58 -6.00 -11.59
C ILE A 236 -51.86 -6.15 -12.44
N PRO A 237 -51.79 -6.50 -13.74
CA PRO A 237 -53.00 -6.68 -14.56
C PRO A 237 -53.82 -7.93 -14.15
N HIS A 238 -53.18 -8.99 -13.66
CA HIS A 238 -53.89 -10.17 -13.15
C HIS A 238 -54.69 -9.86 -11.87
N LEU A 239 -54.13 -9.06 -10.96
CA LEU A 239 -54.85 -8.65 -9.76
C LEU A 239 -56.02 -7.71 -10.08
N ALA A 240 -55.82 -6.75 -11.01
CA ALA A 240 -56.87 -5.83 -11.44
C ALA A 240 -58.06 -6.54 -12.12
N THR A 241 -57.80 -7.59 -12.90
CA THR A 241 -58.86 -8.39 -13.54
C THR A 241 -59.63 -9.25 -12.52
N SER A 242 -58.95 -9.82 -11.51
CA SER A 242 -59.60 -10.59 -10.45
C SER A 242 -60.53 -9.74 -9.56
N VAL A 243 -60.10 -8.52 -9.19
CA VAL A 243 -60.89 -7.59 -8.37
C VAL A 243 -62.13 -7.11 -9.11
N ASN A 244 -62.04 -6.86 -10.43
CA ASN A 244 -63.19 -6.50 -11.25
C ASN A 244 -64.22 -7.63 -11.39
N SER A 245 -63.79 -8.89 -11.38
CA SER A 245 -64.70 -10.05 -11.41
C SER A 245 -65.48 -10.26 -10.10
N THR A 246 -65.00 -9.71 -8.97
CA THR A 246 -65.64 -9.83 -7.65
C THR A 246 -66.57 -8.68 -7.28
N ARG A 247 -66.78 -7.68 -8.15
CA ARG A 247 -67.79 -6.63 -7.91
C ARG A 247 -69.20 -7.25 -8.03
N PRO A 248 -69.98 -7.39 -6.94
CA PRO A 248 -71.35 -7.90 -7.04
C PRO A 248 -72.20 -6.89 -7.82
N ASN A 249 -72.91 -7.40 -8.82
CA ASN A 249 -73.89 -6.67 -9.61
C ASN A 249 -75.06 -6.28 -8.68
N ASN A 250 -74.96 -5.10 -8.05
CA ASN A 250 -76.01 -4.58 -7.18
C ASN A 250 -77.13 -4.01 -8.07
N GLY A 251 -77.96 -4.91 -8.59
CA GLY A 251 -79.16 -4.58 -9.34
C GLY A 251 -80.21 -3.92 -8.44
N ASN A 252 -80.73 -2.80 -8.93
CA ASN A 252 -82.08 -2.26 -8.74
C ASN A 252 -82.77 -2.46 -7.38
N PHE A 253 -82.80 -1.39 -6.57
CA PHE A 253 -83.92 -1.14 -5.66
C PHE A 253 -84.80 -0.02 -6.22
N PRO A 254 -86.13 -0.23 -6.40
CA PRO A 254 -87.04 0.79 -6.91
C PRO A 254 -87.71 1.51 -5.74
N TYR A 255 -87.65 2.85 -5.67
CA TYR A 255 -88.56 3.62 -4.81
C TYR A 255 -88.89 4.99 -5.42
N TYR A 256 -90.18 5.10 -5.75
CA TYR A 256 -91.07 6.27 -5.94
C TYR A 256 -90.72 7.33 -6.99
#